data_AF-A0A853G3B1-F1
#
_entry.id   AF-A0A853G3B1-F1
#
_cell.length_a   1.000
_cell.length_b   1.000
_cell.length_c   1.000
_cell.angle_alpha   90.00
_cell.angle_beta   90.00
_cell.angle_gamma   90.00
#
_symmetry.space_group_name_H-M   'P 1'
#
loop_
_entity.id
_entity.type
_entity.pdbx_description
1 polymer ?
#
loop_
_entity_poly.entity_id
_entity_poly.type
_entity_poly.pdbx_seq_one_letter_code
_entity_poly.pdbx_strand_id
1 'polypeptide(L)' 'MKDRPHDTAMAEHFRAHPTYAAELLADVRRDGNPAELAILLRQMATASAGDDRSDDAATERALPL' A
#
# COMPACT_ATOMS: atom_id res chain seq x y z
N MET A 1 6.74 -19.58 -9.12
CA MET A 1 7.07 -18.17 -9.38
C MET A 1 6.82 -17.43 -8.08
N LYS A 2 7.70 -16.51 -7.65
CA LYS A 2 7.45 -15.70 -6.44
C LYS A 2 6.41 -14.67 -6.81
N ASP A 3 5.15 -15.08 -6.81
CA ASP A 3 4.03 -14.16 -6.83
C ASP A 3 4.26 -13.22 -5.64
N ARG A 4 4.27 -11.91 -5.94
CA ARG A 4 4.34 -10.91 -4.88
C ARG A 4 3.20 -11.23 -3.90
N PRO A 5 3.39 -11.07 -2.58
CA PRO A 5 2.28 -11.20 -1.65
C PRO A 5 1.13 -10.35 -2.19
N HIS A 6 -0.04 -10.95 -2.40
CA HIS A 6 -1.20 -10.29 -3.01
C HIS A 6 -1.50 -8.94 -2.34
N ASP A 7 -1.22 -8.86 -1.04
CA ASP A 7 -1.35 -7.64 -0.24
C ASP A 7 -0.42 -6.50 -0.70
N THR A 8 0.80 -6.78 -1.15
CA THR A 8 1.73 -5.76 -1.67
C THR A 8 1.25 -5.21 -3.00
N ALA A 9 0.73 -6.07 -3.90
CA ALA A 9 0.18 -5.63 -5.17
C ALA A 9 -1.08 -4.76 -4.97
N MET A 10 -1.96 -5.16 -4.05
CA MET A 10 -3.13 -4.35 -3.69
C MET A 10 -2.76 -3.04 -3.00
N ALA A 11 -1.72 -3.05 -2.16
CA ALA A 11 -1.21 -1.83 -1.54
C ALA A 11 -0.70 -0.81 -2.57
N GLU A 12 0.08 -1.26 -3.57
CA GLU A 12 0.50 -0.41 -4.70
C GLU A 12 -0.71 0.16 -5.45
N HIS A 13 -1.72 -0.66 -5.70
CA HIS A 13 -2.95 -0.22 -6.39
C HIS A 13 -3.74 0.81 -5.58
N PHE A 14 -3.87 0.62 -4.27
CA PHE A 14 -4.57 1.57 -3.39
C PHE A 14 -3.83 2.89 -3.23
N ARG A 15 -2.49 2.89 -3.22
CA ARG A 15 -1.70 4.14 -3.28
C ARG A 15 -1.96 4.91 -4.57
N ALA A 16 -2.00 4.21 -5.70
CA ALA A 16 -2.24 4.83 -7.00
C ALA A 16 -3.70 5.31 -7.17
N HIS A 17 -4.66 4.67 -6.49
CA HIS A 17 -6.10 4.95 -6.63
C HIS A 17 -6.79 5.09 -5.27
N PRO A 18 -6.52 6.18 -4.52
CA PRO A 18 -7.06 6.36 -3.17
C PRO A 18 -8.59 6.46 -3.13
N THR A 19 -9.22 7.05 -4.16
CA THR A 19 -10.69 7.11 -4.27
C THR A 19 -11.30 5.71 -4.37
N TYR A 20 -10.75 4.85 -5.23
CA TYR A 20 -11.19 3.47 -5.37
C TYR A 20 -11.05 2.69 -4.05
N ALA A 21 -9.94 2.89 -3.35
CA ALA A 21 -9.71 2.25 -2.05
C ALA A 21 -10.81 2.67 -1.04
N ALA A 22 -11.17 3.97 -1.00
CA ALA A 22 -12.21 4.48 -0.11
C ALA A 22 -13.61 3.93 -0.46
N GLU A 23 -13.95 3.83 -1.75
CA GLU A 23 -15.20 3.23 -2.22
C GLU A 23 -15.29 1.76 -1.83
N LEU A 24 -14.22 0.99 -2.08
CA LEU A 24 -14.15 -0.42 -1.72
C LEU A 24 -14.29 -0.63 -0.20
N LEU A 25 -13.73 0.26 0.62
CA LEU A 25 -13.90 0.22 2.07
C LEU A 25 -15.34 0.48 2.49
N ALA A 26 -16.05 1.38 1.82
CA ALA A 26 -17.46 1.64 2.11
C ALA A 26 -18.32 0.41 1.77
N ASP A 27 -18.06 -0.25 0.66
CA ASP A 27 -18.79 -1.44 0.23
C ASP A 27 -18.53 -2.65 1.14
N VAL A 28 -17.27 -2.95 1.46
CA VAL A 28 -16.93 -4.07 2.37
C VAL A 28 -17.52 -3.85 3.78
N ARG A 29 -17.61 -2.60 4.24
CA ARG A 29 -18.27 -2.27 5.51
C ARG A 29 -19.79 -2.46 5.44
N ARG A 30 -20.41 -2.23 4.28
CA ARG A 30 -21.84 -2.46 4.06
C ARG A 30 -22.17 -3.96 4.03
N ASP A 31 -21.33 -4.76 3.37
CA ASP A 31 -21.52 -6.20 3.24
C ASP A 31 -21.32 -6.95 4.57
N GLY A 32 -20.58 -6.34 5.51
CA GLY A 32 -20.49 -6.82 6.88
C GLY A 32 -19.61 -8.06 7.05
N ASN A 33 -18.77 -8.40 6.05
CA ASN A 33 -17.86 -9.53 6.14
C ASN A 33 -16.58 -9.14 6.92
N PRO A 34 -16.37 -9.65 8.14
CA PRO A 34 -15.23 -9.28 8.97
C PRO A 34 -13.88 -9.77 8.40
N ALA A 35 -13.88 -10.88 7.66
CA ALA A 35 -12.64 -11.42 7.07
C ALA A 35 -12.14 -10.53 5.92
N GLU A 36 -13.04 -10.10 5.04
CA GLU A 36 -12.72 -9.18 3.94
C GLU A 36 -12.28 -7.82 4.47
N LEU A 37 -12.96 -7.29 5.50
CA LEU A 37 -12.58 -6.03 6.13
C LEU A 37 -11.16 -6.11 6.72
N ALA A 38 -10.82 -7.20 7.40
CA ALA A 38 -9.48 -7.40 7.96
C ALA A 38 -8.39 -7.47 6.88
N ILE A 39 -8.69 -8.08 5.73
CA ILE A 39 -7.79 -8.11 4.57
C ILE A 39 -7.59 -6.72 4.00
N LEU A 40 -8.68 -6.01 3.72
CA LEU A 40 -8.65 -4.67 3.13
C LEU A 40 -7.89 -3.68 4.01
N LEU A 41 -8.13 -3.68 5.32
CA LEU A 41 -7.43 -2.81 6.27
C LEU A 41 -5.92 -3.08 6.30
N ARG A 42 -5.48 -4.35 6.21
CA ARG A 42 -4.06 -4.68 6.15
C ARG A 42 -3.40 -4.17 4.86
N GLN A 43 -4.10 -4.27 3.74
CA GLN A 43 -3.62 -3.78 2.45
C GLN A 43 -3.53 -2.25 2.42
N MET A 44 -4.50 -1.54 3.00
CA MET A 44 -4.48 -0.08 3.17
C MET A 44 -3.41 0.39 4.15
N ALA A 45 -3.19 -0.34 5.25
CA ALA A 45 -2.09 -0.05 6.17
C ALA A 45 -0.73 -0.23 5.49
N THR A 46 -0.59 -1.29 4.69
CA THR A 46 0.62 -1.50 3.87
C THR A 46 0.79 -0.37 2.86
N ALA A 47 -0.29 0.08 2.21
CA ALA A 47 -0.28 1.24 1.31
C ALA A 47 0.23 2.51 2.05
N SER A 48 -0.23 2.75 3.26
CA SER A 48 0.16 3.93 4.05
C SER A 48 1.62 3.88 4.55
N ALA A 49 2.16 2.68 4.82
CA ALA A 49 3.54 2.50 5.30
C ALA A 49 4.62 2.64 4.21
N GLY A 50 4.23 2.80 2.93
CA GLY A 50 5.18 2.91 1.81
C GLY A 50 5.89 4.25 1.70
N ASP A 51 5.42 5.27 2.43
CA ASP A 51 5.94 6.64 2.36
C ASP A 51 7.26 6.83 3.13
N ASP A 52 7.67 5.87 3.97
CA ASP A 52 8.92 5.90 4.74
C ASP A 52 10.17 5.49 3.92
N ARG A 53 9.99 5.07 2.66
CA ARG A 53 11.09 4.73 1.75
C ARG A 53 11.09 5.64 0.53
N SER A 54 10.95 6.94 0.75
CA SER A 54 11.38 7.94 -0.22
C SER A 54 12.69 8.57 0.27
N ASP A 55 13.76 8.20 -0.42
CA ASP A 55 15.08 8.84 -0.47
C ASP A 55 16.10 8.55 0.65
N ASP A 56 16.82 7.43 0.50
CA ASP A 56 18.23 7.35 0.93
C ASP A 56 19.07 6.65 -0.18
N ALA A 57 19.00 7.21 -1.38
CA ALA A 57 19.78 6.78 -2.54
C ALA A 57 20.38 7.98 -3.28
N ALA A 58 21.02 8.91 -2.55
CA ALA A 58 21.87 9.94 -3.16
C ALA A 58 22.92 10.55 -2.20
N THR A 59 23.71 9.73 -1.49
CA THR A 59 24.99 10.20 -0.88
C THR A 59 26.20 9.54 -1.54
N GLU A 60 26.17 9.40 -2.86
CA GLU A 60 27.35 9.09 -3.67
C GLU A 60 27.46 10.07 -4.83
N ARG A 61 28.02 11.26 -4.56
CA ARG A 61 28.87 12.08 -5.45
C ARG A 61 28.85 13.56 -5.06
N ALA A 62 29.82 13.97 -4.24
CA ALA A 62 30.72 15.10 -4.53
C ALA A 62 31.53 15.40 -3.26
N LEU A 63 32.83 15.17 -3.33
CA LEU A 63 33.88 16.14 -3.00
C LEU A 63 35.25 15.43 -3.07
N PRO A 64 36.07 15.68 -4.10
CA PRO A 64 37.51 15.48 -3.99
C PRO A 64 38.13 16.72 -3.34
N LEU A 65 39.04 16.51 -2.39
CA LEU A 65 40.09 17.46 -2.03
C LEU A 65 41.42 16.70 -2.03
#